data_AF-A0A953L8Q3-F1
#
_entry.id   AF-A0A953L8Q3-F1
#
_cell.length_a   1.000
_cell.length_b   1.000
_cell.length_c   1.000
_cell.angle_alpha   90.00
_cell.angle_beta   90.00
_cell.angle_gamma   90.00
#
_symmetry.space_group_name_H-M   'P 1'
#
loop_
_entity.id
_entity.type
_entity.pdbx_description
1 polymer ?
#
loop_
_entity_poly.entity_id
_entity_poly.type
_entity_poly.pdbx_seq_one_letter_code
_entity_poly.pdbx_strand_id
1 'polypeptide(L)'
;MNEIGFLSTKLSLTSLAWINFFFYFCVMTQDASLISWDDFKKIEIRKGTIVKAEPFPEARQPAYKIWVDFGAEKGVLKTSAQVTRHYLPEHLPGKAVMGVTNFPKKQIGPLMSEFLLVGFEDESKAIILATCDPQVPDGAILK
;
A
#
# COMPACT_ATOMS: atom_id res chain seq x y z
N MET A 1 -32.18 -31.70 14.99
CA MET A 1 -31.64 -33.07 15.16
C MET A 1 -31.06 -33.47 13.82
N ASN A 2 -29.78 -33.77 13.58
CA ASN A 2 -28.60 -33.93 14.41
C ASN A 2 -27.35 -33.64 13.56
N GLU A 3 -26.35 -33.04 14.21
CA GLU A 3 -24.90 -33.24 14.13
C GLU A 3 -24.04 -33.06 12.86
N ILE A 4 -22.92 -32.39 13.15
CA ILE A 4 -21.80 -31.90 12.34
C ILE A 4 -20.81 -33.05 12.10
N GLY A 5 -20.50 -33.33 10.83
CA GLY A 5 -19.44 -34.26 10.44
C GLY A 5 -18.10 -33.54 10.26
N PHE A 6 -17.25 -33.62 11.28
CA PHE A 6 -15.87 -33.14 11.29
C PHE A 6 -14.96 -34.17 10.60
N LEU A 7 -14.40 -33.86 9.42
CA LEU A 7 -13.32 -34.64 8.81
C LEU A 7 -12.04 -33.81 8.75
N SER A 8 -11.25 -33.99 9.80
CA SER A 8 -9.85 -33.63 9.95
C SER A 8 -9.01 -34.22 8.81
N THR A 9 -8.42 -33.35 7.99
CA THR A 9 -7.26 -33.69 7.15
C THR A 9 -6.04 -32.94 7.68
N LYS A 10 -5.09 -33.73 8.19
CA LYS A 10 -3.83 -33.32 8.78
C LYS A 10 -3.02 -32.45 7.79
N LEU A 11 -2.82 -31.17 8.10
CA LEU A 11 -1.75 -30.37 7.47
C LEU A 11 -0.46 -30.50 8.30
N SER A 12 0.60 -30.92 7.61
CA SER A 12 1.95 -31.09 8.12
C SER A 12 2.61 -29.75 8.46
N LEU A 13 3.02 -29.58 9.72
CA LEU A 13 3.78 -28.45 10.26
C LEU A 13 5.29 -28.64 10.06
N THR A 14 5.84 -28.31 8.88
CA THR A 14 7.30 -28.38 8.65
C THR A 14 7.86 -27.26 7.78
N SER A 15 7.22 -26.09 7.73
CA SER A 15 7.80 -24.92 7.06
C SER A 15 7.77 -23.68 7.95
N LEU A 16 8.97 -23.23 8.35
CA LEU A 16 9.20 -21.95 9.03
C LEU A 16 8.72 -20.74 8.20
N ALA A 17 8.45 -20.91 6.90
CA ALA A 17 7.85 -19.89 6.04
C ALA A 17 6.34 -19.71 6.31
N TRP A 18 5.63 -20.77 6.70
CA TRP A 18 4.20 -20.72 6.98
C TRP A 18 3.90 -20.19 8.38
N ILE A 19 4.77 -20.44 9.37
CA ILE A 19 4.65 -19.85 10.71
C ILE A 19 4.83 -18.33 10.63
N ASN A 20 5.83 -17.84 9.89
CA ASN A 20 5.99 -16.39 9.66
C ASN A 20 4.85 -15.78 8.84
N PHE A 21 4.30 -16.52 7.86
CA PHE A 21 3.15 -16.05 7.07
C PHE A 21 1.85 -16.02 7.88
N PHE A 22 1.63 -16.99 8.78
CA PHE A 22 0.50 -16.99 9.70
C PHE A 22 0.68 -15.96 10.82
N PHE A 23 1.91 -15.69 11.27
CA PHE A 23 2.20 -14.59 12.21
C PHE A 23 1.95 -13.22 11.59
N TYR A 24 2.17 -13.06 10.27
CA TYR A 24 1.85 -11.83 9.55
C TYR A 24 0.35 -11.68 9.24
N PHE A 25 -0.39 -12.78 9.13
CA PHE A 25 -1.84 -12.78 8.88
C PHE A 25 -2.69 -12.72 10.16
N CYS A 26 -2.12 -13.08 11.32
CA CYS A 26 -2.80 -13.10 12.63
C CYS A 26 -2.71 -11.77 13.41
N VAL A 27 -1.93 -10.77 12.96
CA VAL A 27 -2.05 -9.39 13.49
C VAL A 27 -3.17 -8.67 12.72
N MET A 28 -4.38 -9.23 12.83
CA MET A 28 -5.65 -8.68 12.32
C MET A 28 -6.55 -8.31 13.52
N THR A 29 -5.98 -7.55 14.45
CA THR A 29 -6.67 -6.64 15.36
C THR A 29 -5.68 -5.52 15.66
N GLN A 30 -5.80 -4.37 14.99
CA GLN A 30 -5.14 -3.16 15.47
C GLN A 30 -5.86 -2.74 16.75
N ASP A 31 -5.27 -3.04 17.91
CA ASP A 31 -5.52 -2.24 19.10
C ASP A 31 -4.94 -0.86 18.81
N ALA A 32 -5.78 0.05 18.30
CA ALA A 32 -5.40 1.43 18.06
C ALA A 32 -5.27 2.13 19.42
N SER A 33 -4.11 1.97 20.05
CA SER A 33 -3.76 2.75 21.23
C SER A 33 -3.68 4.24 20.87
N LEU A 34 -4.06 5.10 21.82
CA LEU A 34 -3.93 6.54 21.64
C LEU A 34 -2.44 6.88 21.44
N ILE A 35 -2.13 7.53 20.32
CA ILE A 35 -0.77 8.02 20.02
C ILE A 35 -0.63 9.49 20.43
N SER A 36 0.61 9.91 20.69
CA SER A 36 0.89 11.33 20.91
C SER A 36 0.93 12.09 19.59
N TRP A 37 0.76 13.42 19.65
CA TRP A 37 0.99 14.29 18.50
C TRP A 37 2.43 14.21 17.97
N ASP A 38 3.40 13.99 18.86
CA ASP A 38 4.80 13.82 18.47
C ASP A 38 5.04 12.55 17.67
N ASP A 39 4.25 11.49 17.89
CA ASP A 39 4.30 10.29 17.06
C ASP A 39 3.74 10.53 15.67
N PHE A 40 2.64 11.27 15.57
CA PHE A 40 2.07 11.66 14.27
C PHE A 40 3.05 12.50 13.43
N LYS A 41 3.72 13.50 14.04
CA LYS A 41 4.73 14.32 13.35
C LYS A 41 5.92 13.53 12.80
N LYS A 42 6.18 12.32 13.31
CA LYS A 42 7.23 11.44 12.77
C LYS A 42 6.83 10.83 11.42
N ILE A 43 5.56 10.86 11.03
CA ILE A 43 5.08 10.28 9.77
C ILE A 43 5.02 11.39 8.74
N GLU A 44 5.81 11.26 7.67
CA GLU A 44 5.87 12.28 6.62
C GLU A 44 4.94 11.89 5.47
N ILE A 45 3.71 12.40 5.51
CA ILE A 45 2.71 12.18 4.45
C ILE A 45 2.73 13.39 3.52
N ARG A 46 2.90 13.15 2.22
CA ARG A 46 2.91 14.21 1.20
C ARG A 46 1.86 13.98 0.13
N LYS A 47 1.38 15.09 -0.42
CA LYS A 47 0.65 15.12 -1.69
C LYS A 47 1.62 15.00 -2.85
N GLY A 48 1.27 14.21 -3.87
CA GLY A 48 1.97 14.20 -5.14
C GLY A 48 1.04 13.94 -6.32
N THR A 49 1.59 14.08 -7.53
CA THR A 49 0.87 13.80 -8.78
C THR A 49 1.53 12.61 -9.47
N ILE A 50 0.74 11.62 -9.87
CA ILE A 50 1.27 10.49 -10.63
C ILE A 50 1.78 11.00 -11.98
N VAL A 51 3.04 10.73 -12.30
CA VAL A 51 3.65 11.09 -13.59
C VAL A 51 3.74 9.91 -14.55
N LYS A 52 3.74 8.68 -14.02
CA LYS A 52 3.84 7.45 -14.81
C LYS A 52 3.25 6.27 -14.07
N ALA A 53 2.59 5.37 -14.80
CA ALA A 53 2.19 4.06 -14.31
C ALA A 53 2.43 2.99 -15.37
N GLU A 54 2.88 1.81 -14.96
CA GLU A 54 3.13 0.66 -15.84
C GLU A 54 2.65 -0.64 -15.19
N PRO A 55 2.18 -1.63 -15.98
CA PRO A 55 1.99 -3.00 -15.51
C PRO A 55 3.22 -3.55 -14.76
N PHE A 56 2.98 -4.33 -13.71
CA PHE A 56 4.03 -5.04 -12.97
C PHE A 56 3.79 -6.56 -13.00
N PRO A 57 4.06 -7.23 -14.15
CA PRO A 57 3.74 -8.65 -14.32
C PRO A 57 4.55 -9.59 -13.40
N GLU A 58 5.70 -9.14 -12.89
CA GLU A 58 6.54 -9.91 -11.96
C GLU A 58 5.99 -9.91 -10.52
N ALA A 59 4.96 -9.12 -10.23
CA ALA A 59 4.30 -9.11 -8.92
C ALA A 59 3.43 -10.35 -8.71
N ARG A 60 3.45 -10.90 -7.49
CA ARG A 60 2.62 -12.07 -7.11
C ARG A 60 1.12 -11.83 -7.29
N GLN A 61 0.68 -10.60 -7.05
CA GLN A 61 -0.70 -10.15 -7.25
C GLN A 61 -0.68 -9.02 -8.29
N PRO A 62 -1.75 -8.85 -9.09
CA PRO A 62 -1.83 -7.77 -10.07
C PRO A 62 -1.51 -6.41 -9.44
N ALA A 63 -0.49 -5.74 -9.98
CA ALA A 63 -0.01 -4.47 -9.47
C ALA A 63 0.54 -3.61 -10.60
N TYR A 64 0.71 -2.32 -10.31
CA TYR A 64 1.39 -1.36 -11.17
C TYR A 64 2.64 -0.84 -10.50
N LYS A 65 3.68 -0.58 -11.30
CA LYS A 65 4.77 0.33 -10.94
C LYS A 65 4.26 1.76 -11.14
N ILE A 66 4.34 2.59 -10.11
CA ILE A 66 3.82 3.95 -10.13
C ILE A 66 4.93 4.92 -9.74
N TRP A 67 5.08 6.00 -10.51
CA TRP A 67 5.96 7.12 -10.22
C TRP A 67 5.11 8.35 -9.87
N VAL A 68 5.46 9.00 -8.77
CA VAL A 68 4.75 10.17 -8.25
C VAL A 68 5.73 11.29 -8.04
N ASP A 69 5.41 12.48 -8.55
CA ASP A 69 6.13 13.71 -8.26
C ASP A 69 5.63 14.30 -6.93
N PHE A 70 6.53 14.35 -5.95
CA PHE A 70 6.30 14.96 -4.63
C PHE A 70 6.98 16.33 -4.51
N GLY A 71 7.13 17.05 -5.62
CA GLY A 71 7.71 18.39 -5.67
C GLY A 71 9.22 18.42 -5.50
N ALA A 72 9.81 19.61 -5.52
CA ALA A 72 11.26 19.80 -5.60
C ALA A 72 12.08 19.14 -4.47
N GLU A 73 11.50 18.98 -3.27
CA GLU A 73 12.21 18.45 -2.10
C GLU A 73 12.43 16.93 -2.17
N LYS A 74 11.45 16.17 -2.67
CA LYS A 74 11.51 14.69 -2.78
C LYS A 74 11.72 14.22 -4.23
N GLY A 75 11.34 15.05 -5.19
CA GLY A 75 11.32 14.71 -6.61
C GLY A 75 10.35 13.58 -6.93
N VAL A 76 10.67 12.84 -7.98
CA VAL A 76 9.87 11.70 -8.43
C VAL A 76 10.31 10.43 -7.71
N LEU A 77 9.40 9.84 -6.93
CA LEU A 77 9.60 8.57 -6.23
C LEU A 77 8.78 7.46 -6.89
N LYS A 78 9.24 6.21 -6.79
CA LYS A 78 8.52 5.04 -7.33
C LYS A 78 8.05 4.05 -6.26
N THR A 79 6.93 3.38 -6.53
CA THR A 79 6.37 2.33 -5.69
C THR A 79 5.62 1.28 -6.51
N SER A 80 5.20 0.19 -5.86
CA SER A 80 4.32 -0.83 -6.43
C SER A 80 2.97 -0.77 -5.71
N ALA A 81 1.86 -0.73 -6.44
CA ALA A 81 0.52 -0.66 -5.86
C ALA A 81 -0.49 -1.61 -6.53
N GLN A 82 -1.33 -2.25 -5.72
CA GLN A 82 -2.36 -3.21 -6.15
C GLN A 82 -3.70 -2.51 -6.40
N VAL A 83 -3.71 -1.65 -7.41
CA VAL A 83 -4.85 -0.75 -7.68
C VAL A 83 -5.57 -1.12 -8.98
N THR A 84 -5.28 -2.32 -9.52
CA THR A 84 -5.69 -2.75 -10.86
C THR A 84 -7.18 -3.00 -11.03
N ARG A 85 -7.96 -3.09 -9.93
CA ARG A 85 -9.41 -3.29 -10.00
C ARG A 85 -10.16 -2.02 -10.38
N HIS A 86 -9.70 -0.88 -9.87
CA HIS A 86 -10.40 0.41 -10.01
C HIS A 86 -9.75 1.34 -11.02
N TYR A 87 -8.49 1.09 -11.40
CA TYR A 87 -7.75 1.99 -12.27
C TYR A 87 -7.05 1.21 -13.38
N LEU A 88 -7.06 1.82 -14.55
CA LEU A 88 -6.21 1.43 -15.68
C LEU A 88 -4.93 2.26 -15.64
N PRO A 89 -3.76 1.69 -15.98
CA PRO A 89 -2.48 2.39 -15.87
C PRO A 89 -2.43 3.65 -16.75
N GLU A 90 -3.08 3.66 -17.91
CA GLU A 90 -3.20 4.81 -18.79
C GLU A 90 -3.99 5.99 -18.21
N HIS A 91 -4.84 5.75 -17.20
CA HIS A 91 -5.65 6.78 -16.55
C HIS A 91 -5.06 7.29 -15.23
N LEU A 92 -3.92 6.74 -14.80
CA LEU A 92 -3.26 7.14 -13.56
C LEU A 92 -2.44 8.43 -13.68
N PRO A 93 -1.66 8.68 -14.76
CA PRO A 93 -0.93 9.93 -14.90
C PRO A 93 -1.84 11.17 -14.78
N GLY A 94 -1.39 12.17 -14.02
CA GLY A 94 -2.14 13.39 -13.70
C GLY A 94 -3.04 13.29 -12.47
N LYS A 95 -3.25 12.10 -11.91
CA LYS A 95 -4.04 11.92 -10.68
C LYS A 95 -3.25 12.40 -9.45
N ALA A 96 -3.90 13.21 -8.61
CA ALA A 96 -3.42 13.55 -7.28
C ALA A 96 -3.53 12.34 -6.34
N VAL A 97 -2.47 12.10 -5.57
CA VAL A 97 -2.38 11.02 -4.58
C VAL A 97 -1.64 11.50 -3.35
N MET A 98 -1.73 10.69 -2.29
CA MET A 98 -0.95 10.88 -1.08
C MET A 98 0.00 9.70 -0.86
N GLY A 99 1.14 9.96 -0.22
CA GLY A 99 2.07 8.90 0.13
C GLY A 99 2.92 9.21 1.35
N VAL A 100 3.31 8.15 2.07
CA VAL A 100 4.27 8.25 3.19
C VAL A 100 5.67 8.19 2.61
N THR A 101 6.43 9.29 2.72
CA THR A 101 7.71 9.52 2.02
C THR A 101 8.95 9.39 2.92
N ASN A 102 8.79 8.87 4.14
CA ASN A 102 9.91 8.69 5.08
C ASN A 102 10.03 7.26 5.63
N PHE A 103 9.47 6.27 4.93
CA PHE A 103 9.81 4.88 5.18
C PHE A 103 11.17 4.51 4.56
N PRO A 104 11.89 3.54 5.15
CA PRO A 104 13.03 2.94 4.47
C PRO A 104 12.56 2.28 3.17
N LYS A 105 13.45 2.28 2.16
CA LYS A 105 13.14 1.64 0.88
C LYS A 105 12.87 0.15 1.07
N LYS A 106 11.89 -0.38 0.32
CA LYS A 106 11.45 -1.78 0.42
C LYS A 106 11.63 -2.49 -0.92
N GLN A 107 12.34 -3.61 -0.93
CA GLN A 107 12.46 -4.45 -2.11
C GLN A 107 11.15 -5.22 -2.36
N ILE A 108 10.62 -5.13 -3.58
CA ILE A 108 9.40 -5.82 -4.05
C ILE A 108 9.72 -6.44 -5.41
N GLY A 109 10.06 -7.74 -5.43
CA GLY A 109 10.51 -8.39 -6.67
C GLY A 109 11.72 -7.64 -7.26
N PRO A 110 11.69 -7.21 -8.54
CA PRO A 110 12.74 -6.38 -9.15
C PRO A 110 12.64 -4.87 -8.83
N LEU A 111 11.58 -4.41 -8.18
CA LEU A 111 11.36 -2.99 -7.88
C LEU A 111 11.83 -2.64 -6.46
N MET A 112 12.65 -1.59 -6.33
CA MET A 112 12.88 -0.92 -5.05
C MET A 112 11.81 0.16 -4.84
N SER A 113 10.88 -0.07 -3.92
CA SER A 113 9.85 0.90 -3.52
C SER A 113 10.42 1.95 -2.57
N GLU A 114 10.07 3.20 -2.80
CA GLU A 114 10.64 4.37 -2.11
C GLU A 114 9.63 5.07 -1.20
N PHE A 115 8.34 4.76 -1.34
CA PHE A 115 7.27 5.35 -0.55
C PHE A 115 6.06 4.40 -0.49
N LEU A 116 5.18 4.63 0.50
CA LEU A 116 3.89 3.94 0.58
C LEU A 116 2.80 4.80 -0.06
N LEU A 117 2.21 4.34 -1.16
CA LEU A 117 0.99 4.94 -1.71
C LEU A 117 -0.19 4.60 -0.80
N VAL A 118 -0.98 5.61 -0.40
CA VAL A 118 -2.08 5.41 0.54
C VAL A 118 -3.45 5.33 -0.14
N GLY A 119 -4.34 4.56 0.46
CA GLY A 119 -5.70 4.33 -0.01
C GLY A 119 -6.51 3.56 1.01
N PHE A 120 -7.78 3.32 0.68
CA PHE A 120 -8.74 2.60 1.50
C PHE A 120 -9.23 1.37 0.76
N GLU A 121 -9.54 0.32 1.51
CA GLU A 121 -10.20 -0.86 0.97
C GLU A 121 -11.69 -0.54 0.72
N ASP A 122 -12.19 -0.97 -0.43
CA ASP A 122 -13.63 -1.09 -0.67
C ASP A 122 -14.22 -2.35 0.00
N GLU A 123 -15.53 -2.57 -0.18
CA GLU A 123 -16.23 -3.75 0.34
C GLU A 123 -15.64 -5.09 -0.17
N SER A 124 -14.94 -5.06 -1.31
CA SER A 124 -14.29 -6.21 -1.93
C SER A 124 -12.79 -6.28 -1.66
N LYS A 125 -12.26 -5.51 -0.69
CA LYS A 125 -10.82 -5.45 -0.34
C LYS A 125 -9.91 -4.90 -1.44
N ALA A 126 -10.47 -4.20 -2.43
CA ALA A 126 -9.68 -3.53 -3.45
C ALA A 126 -9.38 -2.08 -3.07
N ILE A 127 -8.21 -1.60 -3.49
CA ILE A 127 -7.69 -0.30 -3.04
C ILE A 127 -8.27 0.84 -3.89
N ILE A 128 -8.95 1.77 -3.22
CA ILE A 128 -9.34 3.08 -3.71
C ILE A 128 -8.30 4.09 -3.19
N LEU A 129 -7.68 4.85 -4.10
CA LEU A 129 -6.63 5.81 -3.75
C LEU A 129 -7.16 6.96 -2.90
N ALA A 130 -6.44 7.28 -1.82
CA ALA A 130 -6.68 8.51 -1.08
C ALA A 130 -6.17 9.71 -1.90
N THR A 131 -7.02 10.72 -2.05
CA THR A 131 -6.74 11.94 -2.82
C THR A 131 -6.97 13.17 -1.97
N CYS A 132 -6.47 14.30 -2.45
CA CYS A 132 -6.77 15.63 -1.93
C CYS A 132 -7.33 16.52 -3.06
N ASP A 133 -7.66 17.76 -2.71
CA ASP A 133 -8.03 18.79 -3.68
C ASP A 133 -6.86 19.10 -4.65
N PRO A 134 -7.10 19.22 -5.97
CA PRO A 134 -6.06 19.56 -6.94
C PRO A 134 -5.30 20.87 -6.66
N GLN A 135 -5.87 21.81 -5.90
CA GLN A 135 -5.22 23.08 -5.56
C GLN A 135 -4.01 22.92 -4.63
N VAL A 136 -3.88 21.76 -3.96
CA VAL A 136 -2.74 21.47 -3.08
C VAL A 136 -1.48 21.24 -3.94
N PRO A 137 -0.37 21.98 -3.71
CA PRO A 137 0.85 21.83 -4.49
C PRO A 137 1.54 20.48 -4.22
N ASP A 138 2.24 19.95 -5.22
CA ASP A 138 3.03 18.74 -5.06
C ASP A 138 4.14 18.94 -4.02
N GLY A 139 4.31 17.96 -3.14
CA GLY A 139 5.23 18.02 -2.01
C GLY A 139 4.65 18.64 -0.74
N ALA A 140 3.42 19.16 -0.75
CA ALA A 140 2.77 19.63 0.46
C ALA A 140 2.68 18.51 1.51
N ILE A 141 3.08 18.83 2.74
CA ILE A 141 3.06 17.91 3.88
C ILE A 141 1.69 17.99 4.54
N LEU A 142 1.08 16.84 4.82
CA LEU A 142 -0.14 16.74 5.60
C LEU A 142 0.15 17.15 7.05
N LYS A 143 -0.72 17.98 7.61
CA LYS A 143 -0.60 18.56 8.95
C LYS A 143 -1.78 18.18 9.81
#